data_AF-I4G5F5-F1
#
_entry.id   AF-I4G5F5-F1
#
_cell.length_a   1.000
_cell.length_b   1.000
_cell.length_c   1.000
_cell.angle_alpha   90.00
_cell.angle_beta   90.00
_cell.angle_gamma   90.00
#
_symmetry.space_group_name_H-M   'P 1'
#
loop_
_entity.id
_entity.type
_entity.pdbx_description
1 polymer ?
#
loop_
_entity_poly.entity_id
_entity_poly.type
_entity_poly.pdbx_seq_one_letter_code
_entity_poly.pdbx_strand_id
1 'polypeptide(L)'
;MAKKQLLTRIFCEDINKLFFACGILSMIIIKFFLIRNSEVVGHPRDSLLYTLMADQNIWFPTNKAKAIIDYMPGYPIFIMVSNFLNFSLRISHEIFYTISNILLVFSFRLLKIPRYICLVIFAILIFHITTFLWFNTILTETIAISLYHILLALTVITVMSENLAQKLIFSVLGGLCLGIIFITRPEQIVFLLSYLVVFVILVLRNRMNIARAIREALPICIIPIAISLLITTVFTLLNAFFLELPALSISNSSAFKETFSQIQSIDDGQNIDDFEFVSINRQQLEMAYQVSPTLNQVKPLIEEELAERITRQGVKDTNIEVAIDWVQWSTLEAIRRSDLTEDRSMYQVFTQINSELQEAFNDKRINQKNFSFDDIDIGFWVTKFPHSLTEMSGYLFLPRVSSNKFLQNTDDPRVTPEMRSIFNRVAHRRTYLVNQPDLNKDLIFYLNRLTPLIQIINILGMISFVILFVYYLVKPVHSQLLNQYTLIISFALSIILLRLFLYIAVDMAFFPAPSRYLFPSNPLLSALSILNLYVTTKLLRSFRF
;
A
#
# COMPACT_ATOMS: atom_id res chain seq x y z
N MET A 1 -18.01 19.01 -51.82
CA MET A 1 -16.71 18.86 -51.11
C MET A 1 -16.87 18.62 -49.60
N ALA A 2 -17.69 19.40 -48.89
CA ALA A 2 -17.91 19.27 -47.44
C ALA A 2 -18.48 17.90 -46.97
N LYS A 3 -19.38 17.27 -47.72
CA LYS A 3 -19.98 15.96 -47.38
C LYS A 3 -18.96 14.81 -47.42
N LYS A 4 -17.99 14.87 -48.35
CA LYS A 4 -16.91 13.87 -48.48
C LYS A 4 -15.93 14.01 -47.31
N GLN A 5 -15.56 15.23 -46.92
CA GLN A 5 -14.73 15.50 -45.73
C GLN A 5 -15.39 15.09 -44.42
N LEU A 6 -16.71 15.26 -44.29
CA LEU A 6 -17.46 14.82 -43.09
C LEU A 6 -17.47 13.30 -42.95
N LEU A 7 -17.75 12.57 -44.05
CA LEU A 7 -17.71 11.11 -44.07
C LEU A 7 -16.31 10.57 -43.78
N THR A 8 -15.26 11.11 -44.40
CA THR A 8 -13.88 10.69 -44.10
C THR A 8 -13.52 10.93 -42.63
N ARG A 9 -14.02 12.02 -42.02
CA ARG A 9 -13.76 12.34 -40.61
C ARG A 9 -14.46 11.39 -39.64
N ILE A 10 -15.73 11.03 -39.91
CA ILE A 10 -16.49 10.07 -39.11
C ILE A 10 -15.86 8.68 -39.21
N PHE A 11 -15.60 8.19 -40.44
CA PHE A 11 -14.96 6.90 -40.64
C PHE A 11 -13.57 6.82 -40.00
N CYS A 12 -12.75 7.88 -40.12
CA CYS A 12 -11.43 7.91 -39.49
C CYS A 12 -11.51 7.97 -37.95
N GLU A 13 -12.51 8.63 -37.38
CA GLU A 13 -12.70 8.65 -35.93
C GLU A 13 -13.11 7.29 -35.37
N ASP A 14 -13.99 6.57 -36.07
CA ASP A 14 -14.47 5.26 -35.65
C ASP A 14 -13.40 4.17 -35.86
N ILE A 15 -12.63 4.23 -36.95
CA ILE A 15 -11.45 3.36 -37.14
C ILE A 15 -10.43 3.57 -36.01
N ASN A 16 -10.18 4.81 -35.60
CA ASN A 16 -9.26 5.10 -34.50
C ASN A 16 -9.77 4.60 -33.13
N LYS A 17 -11.08 4.60 -32.90
CA LYS A 17 -11.69 4.01 -31.69
C LYS A 17 -11.56 2.49 -31.71
N LEU A 18 -11.84 1.86 -32.85
CA LEU A 18 -11.72 0.41 -33.03
C LEU A 18 -10.27 -0.04 -32.85
N PHE A 19 -9.30 0.63 -33.49
CA PHE A 19 -7.87 0.32 -33.33
C PHE A 19 -7.43 0.43 -31.86
N PHE A 20 -7.89 1.46 -31.15
CA PHE A 20 -7.60 1.62 -29.73
C PHE A 20 -8.18 0.48 -28.90
N ALA A 21 -9.46 0.12 -29.10
CA ALA A 21 -10.09 -0.98 -28.39
C ALA A 21 -9.42 -2.34 -28.69
N CYS A 22 -9.13 -2.63 -29.96
CA CYS A 22 -8.42 -3.84 -30.37
C CYS A 22 -7.00 -3.90 -29.81
N GLY A 23 -6.31 -2.76 -29.71
CA GLY A 23 -4.99 -2.66 -29.10
C GLY A 23 -5.02 -3.02 -27.61
N ILE A 24 -5.96 -2.45 -26.85
CA ILE A 24 -6.17 -2.78 -25.44
C ILE A 24 -6.50 -4.27 -25.29
N LEU A 25 -7.47 -4.79 -26.06
CA LEU A 25 -7.89 -6.20 -25.98
C LEU A 25 -6.75 -7.15 -26.30
N SER A 26 -5.96 -6.87 -27.35
CA SER A 26 -4.80 -7.67 -27.72
C SER A 26 -3.78 -7.73 -26.58
N MET A 27 -3.49 -6.60 -25.93
CA MET A 27 -2.55 -6.56 -24.81
C MET A 27 -3.06 -7.33 -23.59
N ILE A 28 -4.38 -7.30 -23.33
CA ILE A 28 -5.01 -8.10 -22.27
C ILE A 28 -4.83 -9.59 -22.56
N ILE A 29 -5.18 -10.03 -23.77
CA ILE A 29 -5.02 -11.44 -24.18
C ILE A 29 -3.57 -11.90 -24.03
N ILE A 30 -2.61 -11.09 -24.50
CA ILE A 30 -1.18 -11.38 -24.37
C ILE A 30 -0.78 -11.47 -22.89
N LYS A 31 -1.23 -10.54 -22.03
CA LYS A 31 -0.93 -10.57 -20.59
C LYS A 31 -1.44 -11.85 -19.93
N PHE A 32 -2.70 -12.22 -20.16
CA PHE A 32 -3.28 -13.45 -19.61
C PHE A 32 -2.59 -14.71 -20.14
N PHE A 33 -2.18 -14.70 -21.41
CA PHE A 33 -1.36 -15.77 -21.96
C PHE A 33 0.00 -15.88 -21.26
N LEU A 34 0.69 -14.76 -21.00
CA LEU A 34 1.99 -14.75 -20.33
C LEU A 34 1.93 -15.25 -18.88
N ILE A 35 0.83 -14.99 -18.16
CA ILE A 35 0.65 -15.38 -16.76
C ILE A 35 -0.10 -16.72 -16.59
N ARG A 36 -0.41 -17.42 -17.67
CA ARG A 36 -1.17 -18.69 -17.65
C ARG A 36 -0.55 -19.74 -16.72
N ASN A 37 0.78 -19.70 -16.59
CA ASN A 37 1.58 -20.61 -15.78
C ASN A 37 1.97 -20.02 -14.41
N SER A 38 1.50 -18.84 -14.03
CA SER A 38 1.81 -18.20 -12.74
C SER A 38 0.67 -18.43 -11.75
N GLU A 39 0.99 -18.64 -10.47
CA GLU A 39 -0.01 -18.82 -9.39
C GLU A 39 0.46 -18.17 -8.09
N VAL A 40 -0.47 -17.83 -7.19
CA VAL A 40 -0.13 -17.31 -5.87
C VAL A 40 0.58 -18.36 -5.00
N VAL A 41 1.62 -17.93 -4.28
CA VAL A 41 2.42 -18.78 -3.40
C VAL A 41 2.10 -18.52 -1.93
N GLY A 42 2.10 -19.60 -1.15
CA GLY A 42 1.87 -19.57 0.29
C GLY A 42 3.11 -19.15 1.06
N HIS A 43 2.90 -18.39 2.14
CA HIS A 43 3.94 -18.03 3.11
C HIS A 43 3.34 -18.08 4.52
N PRO A 44 4.03 -18.64 5.53
CA PRO A 44 3.46 -18.93 6.86
C PRO A 44 3.29 -17.69 7.77
N ARG A 45 3.22 -16.48 7.22
CA ARG A 45 3.06 -15.22 7.99
C ARG A 45 1.90 -14.40 7.42
N ASP A 46 2.16 -13.16 7.00
CA ASP A 46 1.17 -12.21 6.43
C ASP A 46 0.18 -12.90 5.48
N SER A 47 0.70 -13.66 4.49
CA SER A 47 -0.12 -14.39 3.53
C SER A 47 -1.13 -15.34 4.17
N LEU A 48 -0.70 -16.13 5.17
CA LEU A 48 -1.55 -17.07 5.88
C LEU A 48 -2.61 -16.32 6.68
N LEU A 49 -2.22 -15.27 7.42
CA LEU A 49 -3.14 -14.49 8.24
C LEU A 49 -4.22 -13.81 7.40
N TYR A 50 -3.88 -13.18 6.27
CA TYR A 50 -4.88 -12.63 5.34
C TYR A 50 -5.84 -13.71 4.81
N THR A 51 -5.31 -14.90 4.52
CA THR A 51 -6.11 -16.02 4.01
C THR A 51 -7.03 -16.58 5.09
N LEU A 52 -6.56 -16.72 6.33
CA LEU A 52 -7.35 -17.17 7.47
C LEU A 52 -8.46 -16.18 7.81
N MET A 53 -8.19 -14.87 7.77
CA MET A 53 -9.24 -13.85 7.95
C MET A 53 -10.37 -14.02 6.93
N ALA A 54 -10.03 -14.28 5.67
CA ALA A 54 -11.02 -14.52 4.62
C ALA A 54 -11.77 -15.86 4.83
N ASP A 55 -11.07 -16.92 5.24
CA ASP A 55 -11.66 -18.24 5.56
C ASP A 55 -12.66 -18.17 6.71
N GLN A 56 -12.39 -17.30 7.69
CA GLN A 56 -13.25 -17.05 8.85
C GLN A 56 -14.41 -16.07 8.58
N ASN A 57 -14.64 -15.67 7.31
CA ASN A 57 -15.64 -14.67 6.92
C ASN A 57 -15.51 -13.31 7.64
N ILE A 58 -14.31 -12.98 8.13
CA ILE A 58 -13.91 -11.73 8.80
C ILE A 58 -14.71 -11.41 10.08
N TRP A 59 -16.01 -11.16 9.97
CA TRP A 59 -16.91 -10.81 11.07
C TRP A 59 -17.68 -11.98 11.66
N PHE A 60 -17.63 -13.15 11.00
CA PHE A 60 -18.36 -14.34 11.45
C PHE A 60 -17.42 -15.53 11.68
N PRO A 61 -16.36 -15.37 12.51
CA PRO A 61 -15.48 -16.47 12.84
C PRO A 61 -16.26 -17.55 13.59
N THR A 62 -15.95 -18.82 13.30
CA THR A 62 -16.54 -19.97 14.00
C THR A 62 -16.24 -19.97 15.49
N ASN A 63 -15.10 -19.40 15.88
CA ASN A 63 -14.75 -19.12 17.26
C ASN A 63 -14.30 -17.65 17.39
N LYS A 64 -15.13 -16.81 18.03
CA LYS A 64 -14.85 -15.39 18.24
C LYS A 64 -13.59 -15.15 19.09
N ALA A 65 -13.33 -15.98 20.09
CA ALA A 65 -12.13 -15.92 20.92
C ALA A 65 -10.83 -16.02 20.11
N LYS A 66 -10.87 -16.80 19.02
CA LYS A 66 -9.72 -17.11 18.15
C LYS A 66 -9.82 -16.42 16.78
N ALA A 67 -10.58 -15.34 16.70
CA ALA A 67 -10.70 -14.56 15.48
C ALA A 67 -9.35 -13.96 15.08
N ILE A 68 -8.99 -14.08 13.79
CA ILE A 68 -7.80 -13.41 13.25
C ILE A 68 -8.15 -11.94 12.97
N ILE A 69 -7.53 -11.02 13.72
CA ILE A 69 -7.85 -9.58 13.72
C ILE A 69 -6.59 -8.70 13.59
N ASP A 70 -5.48 -9.31 13.22
CA ASP A 70 -4.13 -8.75 13.14
C ASP A 70 -4.02 -7.62 12.12
N TYR A 71 -4.74 -7.78 11.00
CA TYR A 71 -4.67 -6.89 9.85
C TYR A 71 -6.02 -6.27 9.52
N MET A 72 -5.95 -5.23 8.71
CA MET A 72 -7.12 -4.49 8.25
C MET A 72 -7.91 -5.32 7.24
N PRO A 73 -9.25 -5.23 7.21
CA PRO A 73 -10.10 -6.20 6.51
C PRO A 73 -10.14 -6.03 4.98
N GLY A 74 -9.61 -4.93 4.42
CA GLY A 74 -9.75 -4.60 3.00
C GLY A 74 -9.21 -5.66 2.03
N TYR A 75 -8.03 -6.23 2.31
CA TYR A 75 -7.49 -7.31 1.47
C TYR A 75 -8.15 -8.67 1.70
N PRO A 76 -8.42 -9.10 2.95
CA PRO A 76 -9.26 -10.28 3.22
C PRO A 76 -10.62 -10.24 2.50
N ILE A 77 -11.29 -9.09 2.42
CA ILE A 77 -12.55 -8.95 1.66
C ILE A 77 -12.31 -9.25 0.18
N PHE A 78 -11.22 -8.75 -0.40
CA PHE A 78 -10.88 -9.04 -1.79
C PHE A 78 -10.65 -10.54 -2.03
N ILE A 79 -9.96 -11.22 -1.11
CA ILE A 79 -9.77 -12.68 -1.16
C ILE A 79 -11.12 -13.39 -1.07
N MET A 80 -11.98 -12.98 -0.14
CA MET A 80 -13.33 -13.56 0.04
C MET A 80 -14.20 -13.39 -1.22
N VAL A 81 -14.14 -12.21 -1.87
CA VAL A 81 -14.85 -11.96 -3.15
C VAL A 81 -14.28 -12.82 -4.27
N SER A 82 -12.96 -12.96 -4.35
CA SER A 82 -12.31 -13.86 -5.33
C SER A 82 -12.77 -15.31 -5.16
N ASN A 83 -12.80 -15.78 -3.91
CA ASN A 83 -13.28 -17.10 -3.52
C ASN A 83 -14.77 -17.30 -3.86
N PHE A 84 -15.62 -16.33 -3.52
CA PHE A 84 -17.05 -16.38 -3.86
C PHE A 84 -17.31 -16.48 -5.37
N LEU A 85 -16.48 -15.81 -6.18
CA LEU A 85 -16.57 -15.87 -7.65
C LEU A 85 -15.93 -17.14 -8.25
N ASN A 86 -15.35 -18.02 -7.43
CA ASN A 86 -14.57 -19.19 -7.85
C ASN A 86 -13.41 -18.84 -8.81
N PHE A 87 -12.86 -17.64 -8.68
CA PHE A 87 -11.67 -17.25 -9.43
C PHE A 87 -10.43 -17.54 -8.59
N SER A 88 -9.36 -18.02 -9.21
CA SER A 88 -8.09 -18.09 -8.50
C SER A 88 -7.63 -16.68 -8.15
N LEU A 89 -7.05 -16.51 -6.96
CA LEU A 89 -6.67 -15.20 -6.46
C LEU A 89 -5.66 -14.50 -7.39
N ARG A 90 -4.74 -15.24 -8.01
CA ARG A 90 -3.82 -14.72 -9.04
C ARG A 90 -4.58 -14.07 -10.21
N ILE A 91 -5.63 -14.73 -10.69
CA ILE A 91 -6.44 -14.24 -11.80
C ILE A 91 -7.28 -13.04 -11.36
N SER A 92 -7.81 -13.05 -10.14
CA SER A 92 -8.51 -11.90 -9.58
C SER A 92 -7.62 -10.66 -9.47
N HIS A 93 -6.36 -10.78 -9.01
CA HIS A 93 -5.40 -9.66 -9.01
C HIS A 93 -5.23 -9.07 -10.42
N GLU A 94 -5.06 -9.92 -11.44
CA GLU A 94 -4.86 -9.49 -12.83
C GLU A 94 -6.10 -8.84 -13.45
N ILE A 95 -7.29 -9.38 -13.21
CA ILE A 95 -8.55 -8.79 -13.67
C ILE A 95 -8.73 -7.41 -13.03
N PHE A 96 -8.57 -7.30 -11.72
CA PHE A 96 -8.76 -6.05 -10.99
C PHE A 96 -7.77 -4.97 -11.44
N TYR A 97 -6.49 -5.35 -11.62
CA TYR A 97 -5.46 -4.47 -12.15
C TYR A 97 -5.74 -4.05 -13.59
N THR A 98 -6.16 -4.97 -14.46
CA THR A 98 -6.51 -4.66 -15.84
C THR A 98 -7.65 -3.65 -15.93
N ILE A 99 -8.72 -3.84 -15.14
CA ILE A 99 -9.85 -2.91 -15.07
C ILE A 99 -9.37 -1.53 -14.58
N SER A 100 -8.53 -1.49 -13.55
CA SER A 100 -7.96 -0.23 -13.04
C SER A 100 -7.17 0.55 -14.11
N ASN A 101 -6.39 -0.16 -14.94
CA ASN A 101 -5.58 0.44 -15.99
C ASN A 101 -6.44 0.94 -17.17
N ILE A 102 -7.49 0.20 -17.53
CA ILE A 102 -8.45 0.65 -18.55
C ILE A 102 -9.08 1.96 -18.11
N LEU A 103 -9.55 2.04 -16.85
CA LEU A 103 -10.15 3.24 -16.29
C LEU A 103 -9.17 4.41 -16.28
N LEU A 104 -7.92 4.19 -15.86
CA LEU A 104 -6.88 5.22 -15.81
C LEU A 104 -6.51 5.75 -17.21
N VAL A 105 -6.32 4.86 -18.17
CA VAL A 105 -5.97 5.27 -19.54
C VAL A 105 -7.16 5.97 -20.21
N PHE A 106 -8.38 5.54 -19.92
CA PHE A 106 -9.58 6.23 -20.35
C PHE A 106 -9.68 7.64 -19.73
N SER A 107 -9.36 7.81 -18.45
CA SER A 107 -9.38 9.14 -17.82
C SER A 107 -8.34 10.08 -18.44
N PHE A 108 -7.17 9.58 -18.85
CA PHE A 108 -6.18 10.39 -19.58
C PHE A 108 -6.68 10.90 -20.95
N ARG A 109 -7.68 10.26 -21.56
CA ARG A 109 -8.31 10.80 -22.78
C ARG A 109 -9.04 12.12 -22.52
N LEU A 110 -9.54 12.34 -21.30
CA LEU A 110 -10.14 13.62 -20.90
C LEU A 110 -9.11 14.75 -20.89
N LEU A 111 -7.83 14.44 -20.67
CA LEU A 111 -6.70 15.36 -20.77
C LEU A 111 -6.26 15.63 -22.22
N LYS A 112 -7.06 15.21 -23.21
CA LYS A 112 -6.78 15.33 -24.65
C LYS A 112 -5.49 14.61 -25.09
N ILE A 113 -5.04 13.61 -24.34
CA ILE A 113 -3.87 12.77 -24.65
C ILE A 113 -4.21 11.82 -25.78
N PRO A 114 -3.48 11.78 -26.92
CA PRO A 114 -3.80 10.94 -28.07
C PRO A 114 -3.93 9.44 -27.77
N ARG A 115 -4.80 8.74 -28.52
CA ARG A 115 -5.07 7.31 -28.32
C ARG A 115 -3.80 6.43 -28.39
N TYR A 116 -2.87 6.75 -29.28
CA TYR A 116 -1.62 5.98 -29.39
C TYR A 116 -0.71 6.16 -28.16
N ILE A 117 -0.67 7.36 -27.55
CA ILE A 117 0.05 7.58 -26.28
C ILE A 117 -0.64 6.80 -25.15
N CYS A 118 -1.98 6.82 -25.12
CA CYS A 118 -2.77 6.01 -24.19
C CYS A 118 -2.47 4.50 -24.34
N LEU A 119 -2.30 3.98 -25.57
CA LEU A 119 -1.89 2.59 -25.79
C LEU A 119 -0.48 2.31 -25.26
N VAL A 120 0.47 3.23 -25.46
CA VAL A 120 1.83 3.09 -24.91
C VAL A 120 1.81 3.08 -23.39
N ILE A 121 1.06 3.99 -22.76
CA ILE A 121 0.87 4.01 -21.30
C ILE A 121 0.25 2.70 -20.82
N PHE A 122 -0.82 2.23 -21.48
CA PHE A 122 -1.46 0.95 -21.13
C PHE A 122 -0.48 -0.22 -21.25
N ALA A 123 0.32 -0.27 -22.31
CA ALA A 123 1.33 -1.30 -22.52
C ALA A 123 2.36 -1.32 -21.38
N ILE A 124 2.85 -0.15 -20.96
CA ILE A 124 3.80 -0.05 -19.85
C ILE A 124 3.17 -0.51 -18.55
N LEU A 125 1.92 -0.13 -18.27
CA LEU A 125 1.21 -0.54 -17.07
C LEU A 125 0.97 -2.04 -17.02
N ILE A 126 0.42 -2.62 -18.09
CA ILE A 126 0.01 -4.04 -18.12
C ILE A 126 1.22 -4.99 -18.15
N PHE A 127 2.29 -4.59 -18.84
CA PHE A 127 3.54 -5.35 -18.94
C PHE A 127 4.59 -4.88 -17.93
N HIS A 128 4.21 -4.09 -16.91
CA HIS A 128 5.16 -3.63 -15.90
C HIS A 128 5.70 -4.82 -15.10
N ILE A 129 7.01 -4.86 -14.95
CA ILE A 129 7.75 -5.99 -14.38
C ILE A 129 7.29 -6.40 -12.98
N THR A 130 7.00 -5.41 -12.15
CA THR A 130 6.59 -5.62 -10.77
C THR A 130 5.25 -6.34 -10.64
N THR A 131 4.35 -6.22 -11.62
CA THR A 131 3.05 -6.91 -11.60
C THR A 131 3.19 -8.40 -11.82
N PHE A 132 4.20 -8.83 -12.58
CA PHE A 132 4.50 -10.26 -12.73
C PHE A 132 5.06 -10.85 -11.44
N LEU A 133 5.98 -10.11 -10.79
CA LEU A 133 6.61 -10.50 -9.53
C LEU A 133 5.61 -10.59 -8.37
N TRP A 134 4.92 -9.49 -8.10
CA TRP A 134 4.20 -9.34 -6.84
C TRP A 134 2.79 -9.92 -6.87
N PHE A 135 2.13 -10.06 -8.02
CA PHE A 135 0.79 -10.68 -8.04
C PHE A 135 0.79 -12.19 -7.75
N ASN A 136 1.99 -12.80 -7.61
CA ASN A 136 2.15 -14.16 -7.09
C ASN A 136 2.15 -14.18 -5.55
N THR A 137 2.11 -13.05 -4.86
CA THR A 137 2.05 -13.01 -3.40
C THR A 137 0.61 -12.76 -2.93
N ILE A 138 0.34 -13.18 -1.69
CA ILE A 138 -0.92 -12.90 -1.00
C ILE A 138 -0.66 -11.76 -0.02
N LEU A 139 -0.53 -10.55 -0.54
CA LEU A 139 -0.20 -9.35 0.24
C LEU A 139 -1.04 -8.15 -0.21
N THR A 140 -1.24 -7.18 0.69
CA THR A 140 -2.09 -6.00 0.43
C THR A 140 -1.58 -5.12 -0.72
N GLU A 141 -0.27 -5.12 -1.00
CA GLU A 141 0.32 -4.36 -2.10
C GLU A 141 -0.31 -4.72 -3.46
N THR A 142 -0.73 -5.98 -3.63
CA THR A 142 -1.26 -6.51 -4.89
C THR A 142 -2.58 -5.87 -5.32
N ILE A 143 -3.41 -5.45 -4.37
CA ILE A 143 -4.65 -4.71 -4.67
C ILE A 143 -4.47 -3.21 -4.51
N ALA A 144 -3.52 -2.77 -3.68
CA ALA A 144 -3.26 -1.36 -3.43
C ALA A 144 -2.89 -0.63 -4.73
N ILE A 145 -2.06 -1.24 -5.58
CA ILE A 145 -1.73 -0.66 -6.89
C ILE A 145 -2.97 -0.36 -7.75
N SER A 146 -3.90 -1.32 -7.83
CA SER A 146 -5.13 -1.19 -8.61
C SER A 146 -6.03 -0.10 -8.04
N LEU A 147 -6.14 -0.03 -6.72
CA LEU A 147 -6.88 1.03 -6.03
C LEU A 147 -6.26 2.41 -6.27
N TYR A 148 -4.93 2.53 -6.33
CA TYR A 148 -4.27 3.81 -6.59
C TYR A 148 -4.51 4.29 -8.02
N HIS A 149 -4.52 3.37 -8.99
CA HIS A 149 -4.87 3.68 -10.37
C HIS A 149 -6.34 4.11 -10.50
N ILE A 150 -7.27 3.42 -9.83
CA ILE A 150 -8.68 3.80 -9.79
C ILE A 150 -8.85 5.18 -9.15
N LEU A 151 -8.20 5.43 -8.01
CA LEU A 151 -8.26 6.71 -7.31
C LEU A 151 -7.77 7.85 -8.20
N LEU A 152 -6.60 7.68 -8.86
CA LEU A 152 -6.09 8.69 -9.78
C LEU A 152 -7.06 8.91 -10.96
N ALA A 153 -7.61 7.85 -11.52
CA ALA A 153 -8.55 7.95 -12.63
C ALA A 153 -9.82 8.71 -12.24
N LEU A 154 -10.40 8.41 -11.08
CA LEU A 154 -11.56 9.09 -10.53
C LEU A 154 -11.25 10.56 -10.21
N THR A 155 -10.06 10.87 -9.70
CA THR A 155 -9.60 12.25 -9.50
C THR A 155 -9.49 12.99 -10.83
N VAL A 156 -8.91 12.38 -11.87
CA VAL A 156 -8.84 12.97 -13.22
C VAL A 156 -10.25 13.26 -13.75
N ILE A 157 -11.17 12.29 -13.68
CA ILE A 157 -12.55 12.46 -14.15
C ILE A 157 -13.24 13.58 -13.36
N THR A 158 -13.08 13.64 -12.03
CA THR A 158 -13.66 14.67 -11.17
C THR A 158 -13.15 16.07 -11.54
N VAL A 159 -11.83 16.24 -11.70
CA VAL A 159 -11.19 17.52 -12.05
C VAL A 159 -11.59 17.99 -13.46
N MET A 160 -11.76 17.05 -14.39
CA MET A 160 -12.10 17.33 -15.79
C MET A 160 -13.59 17.46 -16.06
N SER A 161 -14.46 17.02 -15.13
CA SER A 161 -15.91 17.14 -15.27
C SER A 161 -16.34 18.61 -15.25
N GLU A 162 -17.25 19.00 -16.15
CA GLU A 162 -17.80 20.36 -16.20
C GLU A 162 -19.06 20.48 -15.32
N ASN A 163 -19.87 19.41 -15.29
CA ASN A 163 -21.11 19.35 -14.53
C ASN A 163 -20.85 19.02 -13.05
N LEU A 164 -21.45 19.79 -12.13
CA LEU A 164 -21.37 19.56 -10.69
C LEU A 164 -21.90 18.18 -10.28
N ALA A 165 -23.00 17.71 -10.85
CA ALA A 165 -23.56 16.39 -10.54
C ALA A 165 -22.56 15.26 -10.86
N GLN A 166 -21.90 15.34 -12.02
CA GLN A 166 -20.84 14.40 -12.39
C GLN A 166 -19.66 14.49 -11.42
N LYS A 167 -19.21 15.72 -11.07
CA LYS A 167 -18.17 15.90 -10.05
C LYS A 167 -18.54 15.17 -8.77
N LEU A 168 -19.72 15.43 -8.21
CA LEU A 168 -20.16 14.82 -6.96
C LEU A 168 -20.21 13.29 -7.03
N ILE A 169 -20.71 12.71 -8.13
CA ILE A 169 -20.72 11.25 -8.32
C ILE A 169 -19.30 10.70 -8.27
N PHE A 170 -18.37 11.27 -9.05
CA PHE A 170 -17.00 10.78 -9.10
C PHE A 170 -16.21 11.10 -7.83
N SER A 171 -16.56 12.16 -7.10
CA SER A 171 -16.07 12.44 -5.75
C SER A 171 -16.46 11.36 -4.76
N VAL A 172 -17.73 10.92 -4.78
CA VAL A 172 -18.21 9.85 -3.91
C VAL A 172 -17.54 8.53 -4.27
N LEU A 173 -17.45 8.19 -5.56
CA LEU A 173 -16.73 7.00 -6.01
C LEU A 173 -15.25 7.05 -5.63
N GLY A 174 -14.61 8.22 -5.75
CA GLY A 174 -13.23 8.45 -5.33
C GLY A 174 -13.06 8.26 -3.83
N GLY A 175 -14.00 8.75 -3.03
CA GLY A 175 -14.03 8.56 -1.59
C GLY A 175 -14.28 7.12 -1.16
N LEU A 176 -15.13 6.37 -1.87
CA LEU A 176 -15.31 4.94 -1.65
C LEU A 176 -14.01 4.17 -1.93
N CYS A 177 -13.35 4.46 -3.06
CA CYS A 177 -12.05 3.89 -3.38
C CYS A 177 -10.99 4.23 -2.32
N LEU A 178 -10.94 5.49 -1.87
CA LEU A 178 -10.05 5.92 -0.80
C LEU A 178 -10.37 5.25 0.54
N GLY A 179 -11.64 5.05 0.85
CA GLY A 179 -12.09 4.29 2.01
C GLY A 179 -11.60 2.84 1.98
N ILE A 180 -11.70 2.18 0.82
CA ILE A 180 -11.17 0.83 0.61
C ILE A 180 -9.65 0.82 0.83
N ILE A 181 -8.92 1.82 0.33
CA ILE A 181 -7.48 1.96 0.60
C ILE A 181 -7.22 2.07 2.11
N PHE A 182 -7.98 2.90 2.83
CA PHE A 182 -7.82 3.15 4.26
C PHE A 182 -8.05 1.90 5.12
N ILE A 183 -8.93 0.99 4.69
CA ILE A 183 -9.16 -0.29 5.36
C ILE A 183 -8.26 -1.42 4.82
N THR A 184 -7.40 -1.15 3.84
CA THR A 184 -6.48 -2.15 3.25
C THR A 184 -5.05 -1.97 3.75
N ARG A 185 -4.59 -0.72 3.93
CA ARG A 185 -3.21 -0.41 4.34
C ARG A 185 -3.13 0.70 5.37
N PRO A 186 -2.14 0.66 6.28
CA PRO A 186 -1.87 1.73 7.25
C PRO A 186 -1.08 2.89 6.62
N GLU A 187 -1.50 3.38 5.45
CA GLU A 187 -0.84 4.49 4.72
C GLU A 187 -1.75 5.71 4.56
N GLN A 188 -2.77 5.85 5.40
CA GLN A 188 -3.78 6.90 5.26
C GLN A 188 -3.16 8.30 5.22
N ILE A 189 -2.11 8.52 6.01
CA ILE A 189 -1.40 9.80 6.10
C ILE A 189 -0.83 10.24 4.74
N VAL A 190 -0.36 9.31 3.90
CA VAL A 190 0.16 9.62 2.55
C VAL A 190 -0.93 10.30 1.72
N PHE A 191 -2.15 9.76 1.73
CA PHE A 191 -3.26 10.32 0.97
C PHE A 191 -3.78 11.62 1.55
N LEU A 192 -3.89 11.74 2.87
CA LEU A 192 -4.33 12.97 3.52
C LEU A 192 -3.37 14.13 3.18
N LEU A 193 -2.07 13.90 3.24
CA LEU A 193 -1.05 14.87 2.86
C LEU A 193 -1.07 15.17 1.35
N SER A 194 -1.30 14.18 0.49
CA SER A 194 -1.49 14.41 -0.95
C SER A 194 -2.70 15.32 -1.26
N TYR A 195 -3.82 15.13 -0.57
CA TYR A 195 -4.99 16.01 -0.70
C TYR A 195 -4.74 17.40 -0.12
N LEU A 196 -3.93 17.50 0.94
CA LEU A 196 -3.48 18.79 1.48
C LEU A 196 -2.65 19.56 0.43
N VAL A 197 -1.73 18.90 -0.27
CA VAL A 197 -0.97 19.51 -1.38
C VAL A 197 -1.91 20.06 -2.46
N VAL A 198 -2.92 19.28 -2.87
CA VAL A 198 -3.94 19.73 -3.83
C VAL A 198 -4.72 20.94 -3.31
N PHE A 199 -5.12 20.92 -2.03
CA PHE A 199 -5.82 22.02 -1.40
C PHE A 199 -4.96 23.30 -1.38
N VAL A 200 -3.68 23.21 -1.01
CA VAL A 200 -2.74 24.34 -1.03
C VAL A 200 -2.61 24.91 -2.45
N ILE A 201 -2.48 24.06 -3.48
CA ILE A 201 -2.45 24.51 -4.89
C ILE A 201 -3.73 25.27 -5.25
N LEU A 202 -4.91 24.81 -4.83
CA LEU A 202 -6.18 25.49 -5.08
C LEU A 202 -6.26 26.85 -4.37
N VAL A 203 -5.76 26.96 -3.13
CA VAL A 203 -5.68 28.23 -2.40
C VAL A 203 -4.77 29.23 -3.11
N LEU A 204 -3.57 28.79 -3.50
CA LEU A 204 -2.61 29.63 -4.23
C LEU A 204 -3.17 30.07 -5.59
N ARG A 205 -3.79 29.17 -6.34
CA ARG A 205 -4.44 29.46 -7.63
C ARG A 205 -5.54 30.50 -7.51
N ASN A 206 -6.30 30.46 -6.42
CA ASN A 206 -7.39 31.40 -6.14
C ASN A 206 -6.91 32.70 -5.47
N ARG A 207 -5.61 33.01 -5.54
CA ARG A 207 -5.01 34.23 -4.96
C ARG A 207 -5.36 34.42 -3.48
N MET A 208 -5.28 33.33 -2.71
CA MET A 208 -5.62 33.29 -1.29
C MET A 208 -7.10 33.55 -0.96
N ASN A 209 -8.01 33.52 -1.94
CA ASN A 209 -9.44 33.52 -1.68
C ASN A 209 -9.89 32.13 -1.19
N ILE A 210 -9.87 31.96 0.14
CA ILE A 210 -10.18 30.68 0.81
C ILE A 210 -11.58 30.18 0.46
N ALA A 211 -12.59 31.06 0.40
CA ALA A 211 -13.97 30.65 0.10
C ALA A 211 -14.10 30.03 -1.30
N ARG A 212 -13.43 30.62 -2.31
CA ARG A 212 -13.39 30.06 -3.67
C ARG A 212 -12.58 28.75 -3.70
N ALA A 213 -11.46 28.70 -3.00
CA ALA A 213 -10.64 27.49 -2.90
C ALA A 213 -11.41 26.32 -2.26
N ILE A 214 -12.14 26.55 -1.17
CA ILE A 214 -12.99 25.54 -0.53
C ILE A 214 -14.07 25.04 -1.49
N ARG A 215 -14.73 25.93 -2.24
CA ARG A 215 -15.76 25.53 -3.22
C ARG A 215 -15.20 24.62 -4.31
N GLU A 216 -13.98 24.88 -4.78
CA GLU A 216 -13.30 24.04 -5.76
C GLU A 216 -12.76 22.74 -5.15
N ALA A 217 -12.27 22.80 -3.91
CA ALA A 217 -11.74 21.66 -3.17
C ALA A 217 -12.85 20.73 -2.66
N LEU A 218 -14.10 21.18 -2.56
CA LEU A 218 -15.21 20.39 -2.05
C LEU A 218 -15.36 19.05 -2.79
N PRO A 219 -15.55 19.01 -4.13
CA PRO A 219 -15.61 17.75 -4.86
C PRO A 219 -14.24 17.06 -5.00
N ILE A 220 -13.13 17.79 -4.98
CA ILE A 220 -11.81 17.20 -5.29
C ILE A 220 -11.19 16.54 -4.05
N CYS A 221 -11.31 17.16 -2.88
CA CYS A 221 -10.64 16.76 -1.65
C CYS A 221 -11.62 16.42 -0.52
N ILE A 222 -12.55 17.33 -0.21
CA ILE A 222 -13.35 17.25 1.02
C ILE A 222 -14.31 16.07 0.98
N ILE A 223 -15.09 15.92 -0.11
CA ILE A 223 -16.05 14.81 -0.25
C ILE A 223 -15.32 13.45 -0.26
N PRO A 224 -14.26 13.22 -1.06
CA PRO A 224 -13.53 11.96 -1.01
C PRO A 224 -13.01 11.60 0.39
N ILE A 225 -12.46 12.56 1.14
CA ILE A 225 -11.98 12.35 2.51
C ILE A 225 -13.16 12.05 3.46
N ALA A 226 -14.25 12.80 3.38
CA ALA A 226 -15.41 12.57 4.24
C ALA A 226 -16.01 11.17 4.04
N ILE A 227 -16.12 10.72 2.79
CA ILE A 227 -16.61 9.38 2.47
C ILE A 227 -15.60 8.31 2.90
N SER A 228 -14.29 8.51 2.76
CA SER A 228 -13.29 7.52 3.20
C SER A 228 -13.28 7.35 4.72
N LEU A 229 -13.44 8.45 5.47
CA LEU A 229 -13.61 8.44 6.91
C LEU A 229 -14.91 7.73 7.30
N LEU A 230 -16.02 7.98 6.60
CA LEU A 230 -17.28 7.28 6.83
C LEU A 230 -17.12 5.75 6.65
N ILE A 231 -16.48 5.31 5.56
CA ILE A 231 -16.19 3.89 5.33
C ILE A 231 -15.34 3.33 6.46
N THR A 232 -14.27 4.03 6.84
CA THR A 232 -13.41 3.62 7.97
C THR A 232 -14.20 3.46 9.26
N THR A 233 -15.09 4.42 9.58
CA THR A 233 -15.96 4.36 10.76
C THR A 233 -16.93 3.18 10.69
N VAL A 234 -17.57 2.95 9.55
CA VAL A 234 -18.48 1.79 9.37
C VAL A 234 -17.75 0.48 9.66
N PHE A 235 -16.55 0.30 9.12
CA PHE A 235 -15.76 -0.92 9.35
C PHE A 235 -15.28 -1.06 10.80
N THR A 236 -14.90 0.04 11.44
CA THR A 236 -14.59 0.05 12.88
C THR A 236 -15.81 -0.33 13.72
N LEU A 237 -17.00 0.16 13.38
CA LEU A 237 -18.25 -0.19 14.07
C LEU A 237 -18.63 -1.66 13.85
N LEU A 238 -18.44 -2.19 12.64
CA LEU A 238 -18.64 -3.62 12.36
C LEU A 238 -17.69 -4.48 13.20
N ASN A 239 -16.41 -4.12 13.28
CA ASN A 239 -15.46 -4.82 14.13
C ASN A 239 -15.83 -4.71 15.62
N ALA A 240 -16.29 -3.54 16.08
CA ALA A 240 -16.73 -3.37 17.47
C ALA A 240 -17.93 -4.28 17.79
N PHE A 241 -18.89 -4.38 16.88
CA PHE A 241 -20.11 -5.15 17.09
C PHE A 241 -19.89 -6.67 16.97
N PHE A 242 -19.14 -7.11 15.96
CA PHE A 242 -18.98 -8.54 15.67
C PHE A 242 -17.78 -9.19 16.38
N LEU A 243 -16.71 -8.42 16.59
CA LEU A 243 -15.41 -8.89 17.07
C LEU A 243 -14.98 -8.26 18.40
N GLU A 244 -15.81 -7.39 19.00
CA GLU A 244 -15.48 -6.66 20.24
C GLU A 244 -14.19 -5.84 20.13
N LEU A 245 -13.88 -5.38 18.92
CA LEU A 245 -12.68 -4.64 18.58
C LEU A 245 -13.08 -3.26 18.00
N PRO A 246 -12.97 -2.15 18.76
CA PRO A 246 -13.29 -0.81 18.28
C PRO A 246 -12.15 -0.21 17.42
N ALA A 247 -11.62 -0.99 16.49
CA ALA A 247 -10.57 -0.61 15.55
C ALA A 247 -10.62 -1.46 14.28
N LEU A 248 -9.93 -1.03 13.21
CA LEU A 248 -9.83 -1.81 11.97
C LEU A 248 -9.01 -3.09 12.11
N SER A 249 -8.11 -3.15 13.08
CA SER A 249 -7.29 -4.30 13.45
C SER A 249 -6.81 -4.12 14.90
N ILE A 250 -6.39 -5.20 15.55
CA ILE A 250 -5.83 -5.12 16.91
C ILE A 250 -4.59 -4.22 16.94
N SER A 251 -3.72 -4.33 15.94
CA SER A 251 -2.53 -3.48 15.75
C SER A 251 -2.86 -1.99 15.59
N ASN A 252 -4.07 -1.67 15.10
CA ASN A 252 -4.53 -0.30 14.96
C ASN A 252 -5.26 0.24 16.19
N SER A 253 -5.61 -0.63 17.14
CA SER A 253 -6.35 -0.26 18.35
C SER A 253 -5.52 0.59 19.32
N SER A 254 -6.19 1.44 20.09
CA SER A 254 -5.55 2.21 21.16
C SER A 254 -4.95 1.28 22.22
N ALA A 255 -5.69 0.25 22.65
CA ALA A 255 -5.24 -0.70 23.68
C ALA A 255 -3.89 -1.35 23.34
N PHE A 256 -3.73 -1.82 22.10
CA PHE A 256 -2.46 -2.40 21.64
C PHE A 256 -1.33 -1.37 21.64
N LYS A 257 -1.55 -0.20 21.01
CA LYS A 257 -0.52 0.86 20.90
C LYS A 257 -0.10 1.41 22.26
N GLU A 258 -1.05 1.65 23.14
CA GLU A 258 -0.81 2.17 24.48
C GLU A 258 -0.08 1.16 25.36
N THR A 259 -0.39 -0.14 25.24
CA THR A 259 0.34 -1.20 25.96
C THR A 259 1.83 -1.12 25.66
N PHE A 260 2.21 -1.15 24.38
CA PHE A 260 3.64 -1.13 24.02
C PHE A 260 4.28 0.24 24.22
N SER A 261 3.53 1.34 24.05
CA SER A 261 4.01 2.67 24.41
C SER A 261 4.32 2.78 25.91
N GLN A 262 3.52 2.15 26.76
CA GLN A 262 3.76 2.14 28.21
C GLN A 262 4.97 1.31 28.58
N ILE A 263 5.10 0.10 28.02
CA ILE A 263 6.28 -0.75 28.23
C ILE A 263 7.55 0.00 27.79
N GLN A 264 7.53 0.63 26.61
CA GLN A 264 8.65 1.43 26.11
C GLN A 264 8.97 2.63 27.02
N SER A 265 7.97 3.17 27.71
CA SER A 265 8.15 4.31 28.63
C SER A 265 8.67 3.91 30.01
N ILE A 266 8.82 2.62 30.33
CA ILE A 266 9.40 2.17 31.60
C ILE A 266 10.86 2.63 31.67
N ASP A 267 11.19 3.35 32.74
CA ASP A 267 12.57 3.70 33.10
C ASP A 267 13.26 2.50 33.76
N ASP A 268 14.13 1.88 32.98
CA ASP A 268 14.92 0.72 33.35
C ASP A 268 16.34 1.10 33.83
N GLY A 269 16.65 2.40 33.92
CA GLY A 269 17.95 2.90 34.36
C GLY A 269 19.09 2.66 33.38
N GLN A 270 18.81 2.16 32.17
CA GLN A 270 19.77 2.04 31.08
C GLN A 270 19.54 3.16 30.05
N ASN A 271 20.63 3.67 29.47
CA ASN A 271 20.51 4.59 28.34
C ASN A 271 20.13 3.80 27.08
N ILE A 272 19.12 4.31 26.36
CA ILE A 272 18.62 3.73 25.10
C ILE A 272 19.72 3.72 24.01
N ASP A 273 20.74 4.55 24.17
CA ASP A 273 21.86 4.74 23.23
C ASP A 273 22.70 3.47 22.97
N ASP A 274 22.58 2.42 23.80
CA ASP A 274 23.37 1.19 23.65
C ASP A 274 22.76 0.20 22.65
N PHE A 275 21.52 0.39 22.17
CA PHE A 275 20.82 -0.62 21.37
C PHE A 275 20.18 -0.07 20.08
N GLU A 276 20.86 -0.31 18.96
CA GLU A 276 20.35 -0.02 17.62
C GLU A 276 19.07 -0.84 17.33
N PHE A 277 17.98 -0.18 16.94
CA PHE A 277 16.70 -0.81 16.54
C PHE A 277 15.94 -1.59 17.65
N VAL A 278 16.20 -1.32 18.93
CA VAL A 278 15.48 -1.93 20.06
C VAL A 278 14.55 -0.88 20.67
N SER A 279 13.22 -1.12 20.62
CA SER A 279 12.23 -0.19 21.20
C SER A 279 11.80 -0.58 22.61
N ILE A 280 11.81 -1.89 22.87
CA ILE A 280 11.50 -2.48 24.17
C ILE A 280 12.64 -3.45 24.43
N ASN A 281 13.50 -3.10 25.38
CA ASN A 281 14.59 -3.99 25.76
C ASN A 281 14.08 -5.08 26.73
N ARG A 282 14.94 -6.08 26.98
CA ARG A 282 14.60 -7.20 27.86
C ARG A 282 14.25 -6.76 29.28
N GLN A 283 14.97 -5.77 29.82
CA GLN A 283 14.72 -5.29 31.18
C GLN A 283 13.36 -4.60 31.32
N GLN A 284 12.99 -3.75 30.37
CA GLN A 284 11.67 -3.12 30.31
C GLN A 284 10.55 -4.17 30.23
N LEU A 285 10.75 -5.21 29.40
CA LEU A 285 9.79 -6.31 29.28
C LEU A 285 9.69 -7.12 30.58
N GLU A 286 10.81 -7.40 31.25
CA GLU A 286 10.83 -8.06 32.55
C GLU A 286 10.14 -7.26 33.65
N MET A 287 10.39 -5.95 33.72
CA MET A 287 9.70 -5.04 34.63
C MET A 287 8.19 -5.02 34.36
N ALA A 288 7.78 -5.00 33.09
CA ALA A 288 6.37 -5.09 32.70
C ALA A 288 5.71 -6.39 33.19
N TYR A 289 6.40 -7.54 33.07
CA TYR A 289 5.91 -8.80 33.62
C TYR A 289 5.72 -8.75 35.14
N GLN A 290 6.59 -8.07 35.88
CA GLN A 290 6.49 -8.01 37.35
C GLN A 290 5.26 -7.23 37.82
N VAL A 291 4.81 -6.25 37.05
CA VAL A 291 3.76 -5.31 37.48
C VAL A 291 2.41 -5.49 36.81
N SER A 292 2.34 -6.26 35.71
CA SER A 292 1.10 -6.66 35.05
C SER A 292 0.85 -8.16 35.26
N PRO A 293 -0.08 -8.54 36.17
CA PRO A 293 -0.50 -9.92 36.35
C PRO A 293 -0.93 -10.59 35.05
N THR A 294 -1.65 -9.88 34.18
CA THR A 294 -2.14 -10.41 32.90
C THR A 294 -0.99 -10.70 31.95
N LEU A 295 -0.04 -9.78 31.81
CA LEU A 295 1.14 -9.99 30.95
C LEU A 295 2.05 -11.10 31.51
N ASN A 296 2.18 -11.20 32.83
CA ASN A 296 2.96 -12.26 33.46
C ASN A 296 2.39 -13.67 33.20
N GLN A 297 1.07 -13.82 33.13
CA GLN A 297 0.43 -15.11 32.84
C GLN A 297 0.83 -15.65 31.46
N VAL A 298 1.00 -14.78 30.47
CA VAL A 298 1.41 -15.17 29.11
C VAL A 298 2.92 -15.14 28.89
N LYS A 299 3.72 -14.70 29.88
CA LYS A 299 5.18 -14.62 29.80
C LYS A 299 5.82 -15.89 29.20
N PRO A 300 5.51 -17.12 29.65
CA PRO A 300 6.17 -18.31 29.09
C PRO A 300 6.00 -18.45 27.58
N LEU A 301 4.82 -18.11 27.06
CA LEU A 301 4.51 -18.16 25.63
C LEU A 301 5.18 -17.01 24.86
N ILE A 302 5.28 -15.82 25.46
CA ILE A 302 5.99 -14.69 24.83
C ILE A 302 7.47 -15.03 24.65
N GLU A 303 8.09 -15.58 25.70
CA GLU A 303 9.50 -15.98 25.69
C GLU A 303 9.76 -17.11 24.68
N GLU A 304 8.84 -18.08 24.56
CA GLU A 304 8.88 -19.13 23.54
C GLU A 304 8.84 -18.54 22.12
N GLU A 305 7.89 -17.65 21.84
CA GLU A 305 7.73 -17.00 20.52
C GLU A 305 8.95 -16.12 20.16
N LEU A 306 9.51 -15.40 21.14
CA LEU A 306 10.74 -14.62 20.95
C LEU A 306 11.93 -15.55 20.64
N ALA A 307 12.13 -16.61 21.42
CA ALA A 307 13.19 -17.58 21.20
C ALA A 307 13.07 -18.24 19.82
N GLU A 308 11.86 -18.58 19.37
CA GLU A 308 11.64 -19.15 18.05
C GLU A 308 12.00 -18.15 16.93
N ARG A 309 11.65 -16.87 17.09
CA ARG A 309 12.00 -15.82 16.10
C ARG A 309 13.51 -15.57 16.03
N ILE A 310 14.20 -15.57 17.17
CA ILE A 310 15.66 -15.40 17.27
C ILE A 310 16.38 -16.59 16.62
N THR A 311 16.02 -17.80 17.01
CA THR A 311 16.63 -19.03 16.45
C THR A 311 16.40 -19.16 14.95
N ARG A 312 15.26 -18.68 14.43
CA ARG A 312 14.97 -18.61 12.98
C ARG A 312 15.93 -17.69 12.19
N GLN A 313 16.61 -16.74 12.84
CA GLN A 313 17.69 -15.95 12.22
C GLN A 313 19.06 -16.66 12.28
N GLY A 314 19.12 -17.87 12.82
CA GLY A 314 20.38 -18.61 13.00
C GLY A 314 21.19 -18.17 14.23
N VAL A 315 20.61 -17.33 15.09
CA VAL A 315 21.22 -16.93 16.36
C VAL A 315 21.01 -18.06 17.38
N LYS A 316 22.10 -18.53 17.99
CA LYS A 316 22.07 -19.62 18.99
C LYS A 316 21.73 -19.13 20.40
N ASP A 317 22.07 -17.89 20.70
CA ASP A 317 21.71 -17.23 21.96
C ASP A 317 20.34 -16.58 21.83
N THR A 318 19.39 -17.02 22.64
CA THR A 318 18.02 -16.48 22.66
C THR A 318 17.87 -15.34 23.66
N ASN A 319 18.90 -15.05 24.46
CA ASN A 319 18.90 -13.96 25.43
C ASN A 319 19.57 -12.70 24.85
N ILE A 320 19.24 -12.39 23.60
CA ILE A 320 19.70 -11.18 22.92
C ILE A 320 18.58 -10.15 22.87
N GLU A 321 18.95 -8.88 22.76
CA GLU A 321 17.99 -7.84 22.44
C GLU A 321 17.38 -8.06 21.05
N VAL A 322 16.09 -7.78 20.94
CA VAL A 322 15.30 -8.05 19.74
C VAL A 322 14.76 -6.75 19.16
N ALA A 323 14.58 -6.75 17.84
CA ALA A 323 14.10 -5.58 17.14
C ALA A 323 12.67 -5.17 17.54
N ILE A 324 12.38 -3.89 17.36
CA ILE A 324 11.17 -3.15 17.76
C ILE A 324 9.85 -3.93 17.69
N ASP A 325 9.61 -4.64 16.58
CA ASP A 325 8.32 -5.25 16.29
C ASP A 325 8.17 -6.67 16.84
N TRP A 326 9.26 -7.33 17.23
CA TRP A 326 9.22 -8.74 17.62
C TRP A 326 8.52 -8.97 18.95
N VAL A 327 8.76 -8.11 19.95
CA VAL A 327 8.05 -8.16 21.23
C VAL A 327 6.54 -8.02 21.00
N GLN A 328 6.14 -7.09 20.12
CA GLN A 328 4.73 -6.83 19.82
C GLN A 328 4.06 -8.05 19.17
N TRP A 329 4.68 -8.62 18.13
CA TRP A 329 4.14 -9.79 17.43
C TRP A 329 4.17 -11.06 18.26
N SER A 330 5.20 -11.27 19.09
CA SER A 330 5.28 -12.41 20.01
C SER A 330 4.23 -12.32 21.10
N THR A 331 3.99 -11.13 21.65
CA THR A 331 2.92 -10.90 22.65
C THR A 331 1.55 -11.22 22.08
N LEU A 332 1.30 -10.77 20.84
CA LEU A 332 0.03 -11.01 20.16
C LEU A 332 -0.21 -12.51 19.91
N GLU A 333 0.80 -13.24 19.43
CA GLU A 333 0.70 -14.69 19.23
C GLU A 333 0.56 -15.45 20.55
N ALA A 334 1.30 -15.06 21.59
CA ALA A 334 1.21 -15.65 22.92
C ALA A 334 -0.19 -15.50 23.53
N ILE A 335 -0.81 -14.33 23.42
CA ILE A 335 -2.19 -14.10 23.88
C ILE A 335 -3.19 -14.94 23.07
N ARG A 336 -3.01 -15.06 21.75
CA ARG A 336 -3.86 -15.93 20.91
C ARG A 336 -3.78 -17.40 21.33
N ARG A 337 -2.59 -17.86 21.71
CA ARG A 337 -2.32 -19.24 22.14
C ARG A 337 -2.72 -19.51 23.59
N SER A 338 -3.02 -18.48 24.38
CA SER A 338 -3.37 -18.64 25.79
C SER A 338 -4.88 -18.74 26.02
N ASP A 339 -5.23 -19.27 27.19
CA ASP A 339 -6.62 -19.44 27.62
C ASP A 339 -7.30 -18.10 27.99
N LEU A 340 -6.53 -16.99 28.03
CA LEU A 340 -7.07 -15.66 28.32
C LEU A 340 -8.13 -15.20 27.32
N THR A 341 -8.04 -15.69 26.08
CA THR A 341 -8.96 -15.30 25.01
C THR A 341 -10.26 -16.11 25.02
N GLU A 342 -10.39 -17.16 25.84
CA GLU A 342 -11.61 -17.98 25.90
C GLU A 342 -12.81 -17.20 26.47
N ASP A 343 -12.56 -16.40 27.51
CA ASP A 343 -13.59 -15.61 28.20
C ASP A 343 -13.57 -14.11 27.82
N ARG A 344 -12.51 -13.64 27.15
CA ARG A 344 -12.27 -12.23 26.85
C ARG A 344 -11.82 -12.05 25.40
N SER A 345 -12.22 -10.95 24.78
CA SER A 345 -11.66 -10.59 23.47
C SER A 345 -10.19 -10.19 23.62
N MET A 346 -9.39 -10.40 22.58
CA MET A 346 -7.98 -9.98 22.57
C MET A 346 -7.83 -8.47 22.87
N TYR A 347 -8.78 -7.65 22.42
CA TYR A 347 -8.82 -6.23 22.76
C TYR A 347 -8.98 -5.99 24.26
N GLN A 348 -9.88 -6.72 24.94
CA GLN A 348 -10.07 -6.62 26.39
C GLN A 348 -8.81 -7.06 27.15
N VAL A 349 -8.10 -8.09 26.69
CA VAL A 349 -6.83 -8.52 27.29
C VAL A 349 -5.80 -7.39 27.25
N PHE A 350 -5.61 -6.73 26.09
CA PHE A 350 -4.71 -5.58 25.99
C PHE A 350 -5.17 -4.37 26.82
N THR A 351 -6.47 -4.10 26.87
CA THR A 351 -7.02 -3.03 27.73
C THR A 351 -6.72 -3.30 29.21
N GLN A 352 -6.78 -4.56 29.63
CA GLN A 352 -6.42 -4.93 30.99
C GLN A 352 -4.93 -4.75 31.28
N ILE A 353 -4.05 -5.24 30.40
CA ILE A 353 -2.60 -5.04 30.54
C ILE A 353 -2.27 -3.53 30.64
N ASN A 354 -2.87 -2.72 29.77
CA ASN A 354 -2.75 -1.26 29.81
C ASN A 354 -3.16 -0.70 31.18
N SER A 355 -4.32 -1.09 31.72
CA SER A 355 -4.76 -0.62 33.04
C SER A 355 -3.80 -1.01 34.17
N GLU A 356 -3.26 -2.23 34.15
CA GLU A 356 -2.32 -2.74 35.17
C GLU A 356 -0.98 -1.99 35.13
N LEU A 357 -0.48 -1.68 33.92
CA LEU A 357 0.74 -0.88 33.72
C LEU A 357 0.52 0.57 34.18
N GLN A 358 -0.61 1.17 33.82
CA GLN A 358 -0.94 2.55 34.21
C GLN A 358 -1.08 2.69 35.72
N GLU A 359 -1.70 1.72 36.38
CA GLU A 359 -1.76 1.64 37.84
C GLU A 359 -0.36 1.52 38.45
N ALA A 360 0.52 0.70 37.86
CA ALA A 360 1.90 0.55 38.32
C ALA A 360 2.72 1.85 38.22
N PHE A 361 2.51 2.67 37.19
CA PHE A 361 3.08 4.01 37.11
C PHE A 361 2.52 4.95 38.18
N ASN A 362 1.19 4.95 38.37
CA ASN A 362 0.53 5.81 39.35
C ASN A 362 0.98 5.49 40.79
N ASP A 363 1.13 4.20 41.10
CA ASP A 363 1.60 3.70 42.39
C ASP A 363 3.11 3.81 42.57
N LYS A 364 3.85 4.24 41.53
CA LYS A 364 5.32 4.29 41.49
C LYS A 364 5.99 2.93 41.73
N ARG A 365 5.33 1.83 41.33
CA ARG A 365 5.93 0.49 41.26
C ARG A 365 6.95 0.39 40.13
N ILE A 366 6.77 1.20 39.08
CA ILE A 366 7.70 1.46 37.99
C ILE A 366 7.79 2.97 37.76
N ASN A 367 8.94 3.44 37.28
CA ASN A 367 9.16 4.84 36.93
C ASN A 367 8.97 5.05 35.44
N GLN A 368 8.51 6.24 35.05
CA GLN A 368 8.33 6.62 33.64
C GLN A 368 9.55 7.42 33.17
N LYS A 369 10.08 7.07 31.99
CA LYS A 369 11.10 7.86 31.29
C LYS A 369 10.54 9.24 30.96
N ASN A 370 11.27 10.30 31.31
CA ASN A 370 10.99 11.63 30.79
C ASN A 370 11.48 11.68 29.35
N PHE A 371 10.56 11.77 28.39
CA PHE A 371 10.94 11.98 27.00
C PHE A 371 11.68 13.32 26.86
N SER A 372 12.94 13.28 26.43
CA SER A 372 13.66 14.47 25.97
C SER A 372 13.78 14.44 24.44
N PHE A 373 13.63 15.60 23.81
CA PHE A 373 14.00 15.75 22.40
C PHE A 373 15.51 15.54 22.17
N ASP A 374 16.31 15.67 23.22
CA ASP A 374 17.74 15.39 23.20
C ASP A 374 18.04 13.88 23.07
N ASP A 375 17.08 13.01 23.39
CA ASP A 375 17.19 11.55 23.23
C ASP A 375 16.99 11.11 21.77
N ILE A 376 16.61 12.03 20.88
CA ILE A 376 16.58 11.77 19.43
C ILE A 376 18.00 12.01 18.89
N ASP A 377 18.75 10.94 18.64
CA ASP A 377 20.03 11.02 17.95
C ASP A 377 19.85 11.39 16.46
N ILE A 378 19.63 12.67 16.19
CA ILE A 378 19.52 13.22 14.83
C ILE A 378 20.78 12.88 14.02
N GLY A 379 21.96 12.79 14.66
CA GLY A 379 23.21 12.41 13.99
C GLY A 379 23.16 11.00 13.42
N PHE A 380 22.67 10.04 14.19
CA PHE A 380 22.42 8.67 13.73
C PHE A 380 21.45 8.62 12.54
N TRP A 381 20.32 9.35 12.62
CA TRP A 381 19.36 9.37 11.51
C TRP A 381 19.94 10.05 10.25
N VAL A 382 20.64 11.18 10.40
CA VAL A 382 21.23 11.92 9.29
C VAL A 382 22.32 11.13 8.58
N THR A 383 23.10 10.31 9.30
CA THR A 383 24.14 9.47 8.69
C THR A 383 23.56 8.31 7.87
N LYS A 384 22.41 7.75 8.26
CA LYS A 384 21.72 6.69 7.51
C LYS A 384 20.92 7.19 6.31
N PHE A 385 20.38 8.40 6.40
CA PHE A 385 19.48 8.96 5.40
C PHE A 385 19.97 8.85 3.95
N PRO A 386 21.25 9.16 3.60
CA PRO A 386 21.73 9.04 2.23
C PRO A 386 21.67 7.61 1.69
N HIS A 387 21.95 6.61 2.53
CA HIS A 387 21.89 5.20 2.13
C HIS A 387 20.44 4.79 1.86
N SER A 388 19.55 5.01 2.82
CA SER A 388 18.11 4.70 2.70
C SER A 388 17.46 5.43 1.53
N LEU A 389 17.79 6.72 1.33
CA LEU A 389 17.34 7.49 0.18
C LEU A 389 17.81 6.85 -1.14
N THR A 390 19.09 6.46 -1.23
CA THR A 390 19.65 5.82 -2.43
C THR A 390 19.00 4.47 -2.71
N GLU A 391 18.79 3.65 -1.69
CA GLU A 391 18.19 2.33 -1.83
C GLU A 391 16.70 2.43 -2.23
N MET A 392 15.91 3.21 -1.49
CA MET A 392 14.48 3.37 -1.75
C MET A 392 14.22 4.05 -3.09
N SER A 393 14.98 5.08 -3.44
CA SER A 393 14.89 5.70 -4.78
C SER A 393 15.31 4.71 -5.87
N GLY A 394 16.31 3.87 -5.60
CA GLY A 394 16.69 2.76 -6.48
C GLY A 394 15.52 1.80 -6.74
N TYR A 395 14.76 1.40 -5.72
CA TYR A 395 13.59 0.54 -5.89
C TYR A 395 12.45 1.20 -6.67
N LEU A 396 12.29 2.51 -6.53
CA LEU A 396 11.27 3.28 -7.23
C LEU A 396 11.62 3.51 -8.71
N PHE A 397 12.81 4.03 -8.99
CA PHE A 397 13.23 4.46 -10.33
C PHE A 397 13.86 3.34 -11.14
N LEU A 398 14.55 2.41 -10.46
CA LEU A 398 15.32 1.34 -11.07
C LEU A 398 14.81 -0.04 -10.61
N PRO A 399 13.54 -0.40 -10.90
CA PRO A 399 12.99 -1.69 -10.50
C PRO A 399 13.87 -2.81 -11.06
N ARG A 400 14.19 -3.82 -10.24
CA ARG A 400 15.04 -4.97 -10.61
C ARG A 400 14.27 -6.28 -10.50
N VAL A 401 14.60 -7.24 -11.36
CA VAL A 401 14.22 -8.65 -11.21
C VAL A 401 15.27 -9.32 -10.31
N SER A 402 15.40 -8.90 -9.06
CA SER A 402 16.45 -9.47 -8.19
C SER A 402 16.08 -10.84 -7.62
N SER A 403 14.81 -11.24 -7.67
CA SER A 403 14.33 -12.48 -7.06
C SER A 403 13.51 -13.31 -8.04
N ASN A 404 14.18 -14.23 -8.74
CA ASN A 404 13.52 -15.29 -9.51
C ASN A 404 12.59 -16.14 -8.62
N LYS A 405 12.79 -16.11 -7.29
CA LYS A 405 12.00 -16.85 -6.30
C LYS A 405 10.51 -16.52 -6.35
N PHE A 406 10.13 -15.26 -6.62
CA PHE A 406 8.71 -14.88 -6.71
C PHE A 406 8.07 -15.25 -8.06
N LEU A 407 8.89 -15.51 -9.09
CA LEU A 407 8.42 -16.03 -10.38
C LEU A 407 8.39 -17.55 -10.40
N GLN A 408 8.97 -18.20 -9.39
CA GLN A 408 8.79 -19.62 -9.14
C GLN A 408 7.51 -19.78 -8.34
N ASN A 409 6.59 -20.62 -8.79
CA ASN A 409 5.33 -20.89 -8.08
C ASN A 409 5.58 -21.81 -6.87
N THR A 410 6.64 -21.56 -6.11
CA THR A 410 7.10 -22.43 -5.02
C THR A 410 6.65 -21.82 -3.70
N ASP A 411 5.90 -22.60 -2.92
CA ASP A 411 5.54 -22.21 -1.56
C ASP A 411 6.80 -22.02 -0.72
N ASP A 412 6.73 -21.18 0.30
CA ASP A 412 7.80 -21.13 1.30
C ASP A 412 8.00 -22.54 1.91
N PRO A 413 9.25 -23.02 2.08
CA PRO A 413 9.52 -24.36 2.62
C PRO A 413 8.87 -24.65 3.98
N ARG A 414 8.53 -23.61 4.74
CA ARG A 414 7.89 -23.70 6.06
C ARG A 414 6.37 -23.86 5.99
N VAL A 415 5.75 -23.79 4.80
CA VAL A 415 4.30 -23.99 4.65
C VAL A 415 3.96 -25.47 4.90
N THR A 416 3.22 -25.73 5.98
CA THR A 416 2.76 -27.08 6.34
C THR A 416 1.66 -27.57 5.38
N PRO A 417 1.37 -28.89 5.35
CA PRO A 417 0.27 -29.43 4.54
C PRO A 417 -1.09 -28.79 4.87
N GLU A 418 -1.34 -28.47 6.14
CA GLU A 418 -2.57 -27.82 6.60
C GLU A 418 -2.67 -26.38 6.07
N MET A 419 -1.61 -25.58 6.23
CA MET A 419 -1.54 -24.23 5.67
C MET A 419 -1.73 -24.26 4.14
N ARG A 420 -1.13 -25.24 3.46
CA ARG A 420 -1.28 -25.43 2.02
C ARG A 420 -2.73 -25.71 1.62
N SER A 421 -3.44 -26.52 2.41
CA SER A 421 -4.87 -26.82 2.20
C SER A 421 -5.72 -25.54 2.27
N ILE A 422 -5.46 -24.71 3.28
CA ILE A 422 -6.13 -23.40 3.44
C ILE A 422 -5.87 -22.50 2.24
N PHE A 423 -4.61 -22.35 1.82
CA PHE A 423 -4.28 -21.56 0.62
C PHE A 423 -4.98 -22.10 -0.63
N ASN A 424 -4.98 -23.42 -0.84
CA ASN A 424 -5.61 -24.03 -2.02
C ASN A 424 -7.11 -23.75 -2.08
N ARG A 425 -7.80 -23.90 -0.93
CA ARG A 425 -9.23 -23.67 -0.82
C ARG A 425 -9.56 -22.18 -1.01
N VAL A 426 -9.03 -21.34 -0.13
CA VAL A 426 -9.47 -19.94 0.00
C VAL A 426 -8.97 -19.05 -1.13
N ALA A 427 -7.76 -19.30 -1.63
CA ALA A 427 -7.24 -18.56 -2.78
C ALA A 427 -7.59 -19.24 -4.12
N HIS A 428 -8.41 -20.30 -4.10
CA HIS A 428 -8.80 -21.10 -5.28
C HIS A 428 -7.61 -21.41 -6.20
N ARG A 429 -6.48 -21.85 -5.62
CA ARG A 429 -5.23 -22.02 -6.37
C ARG A 429 -5.38 -23.11 -7.42
N ARG A 430 -4.81 -22.87 -8.61
CA ARG A 430 -4.58 -23.93 -9.61
C ARG A 430 -3.42 -24.80 -9.15
N THR A 431 -3.72 -25.80 -8.32
CA THR A 431 -2.73 -26.62 -7.60
C THR A 431 -1.71 -27.32 -8.50
N TYR A 432 -2.09 -27.66 -9.74
CA TYR A 432 -1.18 -28.25 -10.73
C TYR A 432 -0.05 -27.32 -11.17
N LEU A 433 -0.13 -26.01 -10.90
CA LEU A 433 0.91 -25.02 -11.20
C LEU A 433 1.87 -24.77 -10.02
N VAL A 434 1.53 -25.21 -8.81
CA VAL A 434 2.28 -24.91 -7.58
C VAL A 434 3.38 -25.95 -7.36
N ASN A 435 4.55 -25.49 -6.91
CA ASN A 435 5.77 -26.28 -6.71
C ASN A 435 6.29 -26.99 -7.97
N GLN A 436 5.96 -26.44 -9.14
CA GLN A 436 6.48 -26.92 -10.42
C GLN A 436 7.73 -26.12 -10.82
N PRO A 437 8.87 -26.79 -11.08
CA PRO A 437 10.07 -26.10 -11.51
C PRO A 437 9.88 -25.49 -12.90
N ASP A 438 10.55 -24.36 -13.15
CA ASP A 438 10.85 -23.83 -14.48
C ASP A 438 9.68 -23.36 -15.38
N LEU A 439 8.45 -23.37 -14.87
CA LEU A 439 7.25 -22.96 -15.63
C LEU A 439 7.29 -21.53 -16.22
N ASN A 440 8.07 -20.63 -15.62
CA ASN A 440 8.14 -19.21 -15.97
C ASN A 440 9.52 -18.76 -16.50
N LYS A 441 10.40 -19.69 -16.92
CA LYS A 441 11.75 -19.35 -17.42
C LYS A 441 11.74 -18.32 -18.55
N ASP A 442 10.90 -18.54 -19.57
CA ASP A 442 10.81 -17.64 -20.72
C ASP A 442 10.29 -16.26 -20.30
N LEU A 443 9.32 -16.22 -19.38
CA LEU A 443 8.80 -14.98 -18.82
C LEU A 443 9.90 -14.18 -18.13
N ILE A 444 10.74 -14.80 -17.30
CA ILE A 444 11.89 -14.14 -16.65
C ILE A 444 12.79 -13.50 -17.70
N PHE A 445 13.11 -14.23 -18.77
CA PHE A 445 13.95 -13.73 -19.85
C PHE A 445 13.36 -12.49 -20.54
N TYR A 446 12.06 -12.49 -20.85
CA TYR A 446 11.38 -11.32 -21.41
C TYR A 446 11.38 -10.13 -20.45
N LEU A 447 11.11 -10.36 -19.17
CA LEU A 447 11.06 -9.31 -18.16
C LEU A 447 12.40 -8.61 -17.98
N ASN A 448 13.51 -9.36 -17.97
CA ASN A 448 14.86 -8.81 -17.91
C ASN A 448 15.19 -7.89 -19.10
N ARG A 449 14.62 -8.15 -20.28
CA ARG A 449 14.77 -7.28 -21.46
C ARG A 449 13.93 -6.01 -21.39
N LEU A 450 12.78 -6.05 -20.71
CA LEU A 450 11.91 -4.89 -20.53
C LEU A 450 12.43 -3.94 -19.43
N THR A 451 13.16 -4.45 -18.44
CA THR A 451 13.64 -3.67 -17.30
C THR A 451 14.40 -2.40 -17.71
N PRO A 452 15.43 -2.44 -18.57
CA PRO A 452 16.21 -1.24 -18.89
C PRO A 452 15.37 -0.17 -19.58
N LEU A 453 14.37 -0.57 -20.36
CA LEU A 453 13.46 0.36 -21.04
C LEU A 453 12.58 1.11 -20.04
N ILE A 454 12.05 0.43 -19.02
CA ILE A 454 11.30 1.04 -17.93
C ILE A 454 12.18 2.05 -17.17
N GLN A 455 13.43 1.68 -16.88
CA GLN A 455 14.40 2.55 -16.20
C GLN A 455 14.68 3.83 -16.99
N ILE A 456 14.95 3.71 -18.29
CA ILE A 456 15.16 4.87 -19.17
C ILE A 456 13.93 5.79 -19.17
N ILE A 457 12.72 5.22 -19.27
CA ILE A 457 11.47 5.99 -19.25
C ILE A 457 11.31 6.74 -17.93
N ASN A 458 11.59 6.09 -16.81
CA ASN A 458 11.50 6.73 -15.49
C ASN A 458 12.48 7.90 -15.38
N ILE A 459 13.74 7.72 -15.78
CA ILE A 459 14.78 8.77 -15.76
C ILE A 459 14.37 9.96 -16.63
N LEU A 460 14.02 9.71 -17.90
CA LEU A 460 13.58 10.77 -18.82
C LEU A 460 12.31 11.47 -18.31
N GLY A 461 11.39 10.70 -17.72
CA GLY A 461 10.21 11.22 -17.05
C GLY A 461 10.53 12.19 -15.92
N MET A 462 11.47 11.86 -15.04
CA MET A 462 11.90 12.75 -13.96
C MET A 462 12.49 14.04 -14.47
N ILE A 463 13.35 13.98 -15.48
CA ILE A 463 13.88 15.17 -16.16
C ILE A 463 12.72 16.01 -16.71
N SER A 464 11.73 15.37 -17.34
CA SER A 464 10.57 16.08 -17.89
C SER A 464 9.70 16.74 -16.80
N PHE A 465 9.62 16.17 -15.59
CA PHE A 465 8.90 16.79 -14.47
C PHE A 465 9.58 18.06 -14.01
N VAL A 466 10.91 18.05 -13.90
CA VAL A 466 11.71 19.25 -13.56
C VAL A 466 11.50 20.33 -14.62
N ILE A 467 11.56 19.99 -15.90
CA ILE A 467 11.32 20.93 -17.00
C ILE A 467 9.91 21.54 -16.91
N LEU A 468 8.88 20.70 -16.70
CA LEU A 468 7.51 21.18 -16.57
C LEU A 468 7.33 22.10 -15.36
N PHE A 469 7.94 21.75 -14.22
CA PHE A 469 7.89 22.56 -13.01
C PHE A 469 8.53 23.94 -13.23
N VAL A 470 9.74 23.97 -13.79
CA VAL A 470 10.42 25.24 -14.15
C VAL A 470 9.57 26.04 -15.13
N TYR A 471 9.01 25.40 -16.15
CA TYR A 471 8.11 26.05 -17.11
C TYR A 471 6.90 26.70 -16.44
N TYR A 472 6.26 25.98 -15.50
CA TYR A 472 5.10 26.45 -14.76
C TYR A 472 5.46 27.66 -13.87
N LEU A 473 6.64 27.67 -13.25
CA LEU A 473 7.09 28.81 -12.45
C LEU A 473 7.43 30.06 -13.28
N VAL A 474 8.04 29.88 -14.45
CA VAL A 474 8.52 31.01 -15.29
C VAL A 474 7.39 31.69 -16.05
N LYS A 475 6.31 30.98 -16.39
CA LYS A 475 5.22 31.54 -17.21
C LYS A 475 4.05 32.04 -16.35
N PRO A 476 3.69 33.34 -16.42
CA PRO A 476 2.63 33.89 -15.56
C PRO A 476 1.20 33.51 -16.01
N VAL A 477 1.03 33.08 -17.26
CA VAL A 477 -0.29 32.73 -17.81
C VAL A 477 -0.26 31.31 -18.35
N HIS A 478 -1.22 30.51 -17.89
CA HIS A 478 -1.36 29.11 -18.26
C HIS A 478 -2.75 28.83 -18.81
N SER A 479 -2.84 27.88 -19.73
CA SER A 479 -4.14 27.37 -20.18
C SER A 479 -4.85 26.63 -19.05
N GLN A 480 -6.18 26.63 -19.06
CA GLN A 480 -6.99 25.89 -18.09
C GLN A 480 -6.63 24.39 -18.06
N LEU A 481 -6.38 23.80 -19.24
CA LEU A 481 -5.97 22.40 -19.36
C LEU A 481 -4.64 22.14 -18.68
N LEU A 482 -3.66 23.05 -18.83
CA LEU A 482 -2.37 22.93 -18.15
C LEU A 482 -2.54 23.04 -16.62
N ASN A 483 -3.40 23.94 -16.13
CA ASN A 483 -3.68 24.05 -14.70
C ASN A 483 -4.32 22.78 -14.13
N GLN A 484 -5.27 22.18 -14.85
CA GLN A 484 -5.89 20.90 -14.45
C GLN A 484 -4.87 19.76 -14.46
N TYR A 485 -4.04 19.70 -15.51
CA TYR A 485 -2.95 18.73 -15.60
C TYR A 485 -1.96 18.86 -14.43
N THR A 486 -1.52 20.09 -14.12
CA THR A 486 -0.62 20.35 -12.99
C THR A 486 -1.25 19.93 -11.66
N LEU A 487 -2.55 20.14 -11.46
CA LEU A 487 -3.23 19.69 -10.24
C LEU A 487 -3.21 18.15 -10.11
N ILE A 488 -3.55 17.45 -11.19
CA ILE A 488 -3.59 15.98 -11.26
C ILE A 488 -2.20 15.39 -11.06
N ILE A 489 -1.19 15.95 -11.74
CA ILE A 489 0.17 15.42 -11.66
C ILE A 489 0.79 15.69 -10.29
N SER A 490 0.51 16.85 -9.68
CA SER A 490 0.94 17.14 -8.31
C SER A 490 0.30 16.20 -7.30
N PHE A 491 -0.99 15.87 -7.46
CA PHE A 491 -1.63 14.85 -6.64
C PHE A 491 -0.91 13.51 -6.75
N ALA A 492 -0.72 13.01 -7.99
CA ALA A 492 -0.11 11.71 -8.20
C ALA A 492 1.37 11.65 -7.75
N LEU A 493 2.16 12.69 -8.05
CA LEU A 493 3.55 12.79 -7.61
C LEU A 493 3.66 12.91 -6.09
N SER A 494 2.75 13.65 -5.44
CA SER A 494 2.75 13.74 -3.97
C SER A 494 2.54 12.37 -3.33
N ILE A 495 1.65 11.53 -3.87
CA ILE A 495 1.46 10.15 -3.36
C ILE A 495 2.77 9.35 -3.49
N ILE A 496 3.43 9.44 -4.64
CA ILE A 496 4.69 8.72 -4.91
C ILE A 496 5.81 9.20 -3.97
N LEU A 497 5.99 10.51 -3.83
CA LEU A 497 7.05 11.11 -3.03
C LEU A 497 6.83 10.96 -1.52
N LEU A 498 5.60 11.14 -1.05
CA LEU A 498 5.26 10.93 0.36
C LEU A 498 5.40 9.45 0.74
N ARG A 499 5.06 8.52 -0.15
CA ARG A 499 5.31 7.11 0.06
C ARG A 499 6.81 6.78 0.05
N LEU A 500 7.58 7.38 -0.86
CA LEU A 500 9.05 7.26 -0.86
C LEU A 500 9.62 7.73 0.48
N PHE A 501 9.20 8.89 0.97
CA PHE A 501 9.65 9.44 2.25
C PHE A 501 9.24 8.56 3.43
N LEU A 502 7.99 8.08 3.46
CA LEU A 502 7.50 7.16 4.48
C LEU A 502 8.40 5.91 4.56
N TYR A 503 8.75 5.33 3.41
CA TYR A 503 9.56 4.11 3.39
C TYR A 503 11.06 4.34 3.60
N ILE A 504 11.57 5.54 3.33
CA ILE A 504 12.89 5.95 3.82
C ILE A 504 12.89 5.99 5.34
N ALA A 505 11.86 6.58 5.96
CA ALA A 505 11.74 6.63 7.41
C ALA A 505 11.62 5.22 8.01
N VAL A 506 10.84 4.32 7.38
CA VAL A 506 10.74 2.91 7.79
C VAL A 506 12.08 2.18 7.65
N ASP A 507 12.78 2.35 6.53
CA ASP A 507 14.09 1.74 6.31
C ASP A 507 15.11 2.16 7.38
N MET A 508 15.12 3.46 7.70
CA MET A 508 15.99 4.00 8.73
C MET A 508 15.64 3.50 10.14
N ALA A 509 14.35 3.21 10.41
CA ALA A 509 13.83 3.00 11.76
C ALA A 509 13.67 1.54 12.20
N PHE A 510 13.62 0.58 11.27
CA PHE A 510 13.29 -0.81 11.62
C PHE A 510 14.30 -1.81 11.04
N PHE A 511 14.22 -2.04 9.74
CA PHE A 511 14.93 -3.05 8.97
C PHE A 511 14.95 -2.60 7.50
N PRO A 512 15.85 -3.15 6.65
CA PRO A 512 15.88 -2.83 5.23
C PRO A 512 14.48 -2.94 4.62
N ALA A 513 13.90 -1.81 4.24
CA ALA A 513 12.53 -1.73 3.78
C ALA A 513 12.44 -2.50 2.45
N PRO A 514 11.70 -3.63 2.39
CA PRO A 514 11.68 -4.42 1.17
C PRO A 514 11.08 -3.60 0.03
N SER A 515 11.65 -3.76 -1.17
CA SER A 515 11.19 -3.12 -2.41
C SER A 515 9.68 -3.28 -2.69
N ARG A 516 9.03 -4.29 -2.08
CA ARG A 516 7.58 -4.52 -2.10
C ARG A 516 6.78 -3.28 -1.68
N TYR A 517 7.28 -2.49 -0.74
CA TYR A 517 6.54 -1.36 -0.21
C TYR A 517 6.36 -0.20 -1.20
N LEU A 518 7.27 -0.07 -2.16
CA LEU A 518 7.19 0.91 -3.25
C LEU A 518 6.51 0.35 -4.51
N PHE A 519 6.28 -0.97 -4.58
CA PHE A 519 5.64 -1.62 -5.72
C PHE A 519 4.36 -0.91 -6.19
N PRO A 520 3.42 -0.51 -5.32
CA PRO A 520 2.21 0.19 -5.76
C PRO A 520 2.44 1.52 -6.48
N SER A 521 3.62 2.14 -6.32
CA SER A 521 3.98 3.39 -6.98
C SER A 521 4.72 3.19 -8.31
N ASN A 522 5.38 2.05 -8.53
CA ASN A 522 6.30 1.88 -9.66
C ASN A 522 5.61 1.97 -11.03
N PRO A 523 4.55 1.19 -11.33
CA PRO A 523 3.91 1.28 -12.66
C PRO A 523 3.27 2.64 -12.89
N LEU A 524 2.72 3.24 -11.82
CA LEU A 524 2.15 4.58 -11.87
C LEU A 524 3.20 5.62 -12.26
N LEU A 525 4.38 5.57 -11.64
CA LEU A 525 5.49 6.46 -12.00
C LEU A 525 5.83 6.35 -13.48
N SER A 526 6.00 5.14 -14.02
CA SER A 526 6.32 4.94 -15.43
C SER A 526 5.23 5.46 -16.38
N ALA A 527 3.96 5.27 -16.03
CA ALA A 527 2.83 5.82 -16.78
C ALA A 527 2.85 7.35 -16.80
N LEU A 528 3.08 7.97 -15.63
CA LEU A 528 3.17 9.42 -15.49
C LEU A 528 4.40 9.98 -16.19
N SER A 529 5.52 9.26 -16.22
CA SER A 529 6.72 9.61 -16.96
C SER A 529 6.45 9.74 -18.46
N ILE A 530 5.76 8.77 -19.08
CA ILE A 530 5.37 8.85 -20.50
C ILE A 530 4.40 10.01 -20.75
N LEU A 531 3.40 10.13 -19.88
CA LEU A 531 2.40 11.19 -19.97
C LEU A 531 3.08 12.57 -19.94
N ASN A 532 4.01 12.74 -19.01
CA ASN A 532 4.71 14.00 -18.82
C ASN A 532 5.70 14.30 -19.93
N LEU A 533 6.42 13.29 -20.43
CA LEU A 533 7.26 13.43 -21.63
C LEU A 533 6.46 13.93 -22.83
N TYR A 534 5.24 13.39 -23.04
CA TYR A 534 4.36 13.86 -24.10
C TYR A 534 3.94 15.32 -23.91
N VAL A 535 3.48 15.69 -22.71
CA VAL A 535 3.03 17.06 -22.40
C VAL A 535 4.17 18.06 -22.54
N THR A 536 5.33 17.78 -21.95
CA THR A 536 6.52 18.64 -22.01
C THR A 536 7.01 18.80 -23.45
N THR A 537 7.05 17.72 -24.25
CA THR A 537 7.44 17.81 -25.67
C THR A 537 6.48 18.69 -26.46
N LYS A 538 5.17 18.62 -26.18
CA LYS A 538 4.17 19.46 -26.84
C LYS A 538 4.33 20.93 -26.47
N LEU A 539 4.60 21.23 -25.19
CA LEU A 539 4.87 22.59 -24.72
C LEU A 539 6.13 23.17 -25.36
N LEU A 540 7.22 22.39 -25.43
CA LEU A 540 8.47 22.82 -26.06
C LEU A 540 8.31 23.03 -27.58
N ARG A 541 7.46 22.26 -28.26
CA ARG A 541 7.17 22.46 -29.69
C ARG A 541 6.36 23.72 -29.95
N SER A 542 5.42 24.09 -29.07
CA SER A 542 4.74 25.38 -29.16
C SER A 542 5.66 26.58 -28.88
N PHE A 543 6.90 26.33 -28.43
CA PHE A 543 7.92 27.33 -28.12
C PHE A 543 8.91 27.62 -29.25
N ARG A 544 8.82 26.94 -30.39
CA ARG A 544 9.67 27.27 -31.54
C ARG A 544 9.24 28.63 -32.10
N PHE A 545 10.11 29.62 -31.85
CA PHE A 545 10.15 30.95 -32.44
C PHE A 545 10.22 30.91 -33.96
#